data_AF-A0A8X8YM65-F1
#
_entry.id   AF-A0A8X8YM65-F1
#
_cell.length_a   1.000
_cell.length_b   1.000
_cell.length_c   1.000
_cell.angle_alpha   90.00
_cell.angle_beta   90.00
_cell.angle_gamma   90.00
#
_symmetry.space_group_name_H-M   'P 1'
#
loop_
_entity.id
_entity.type
_entity.pdbx_description
1 polymer ?
#
loop_
_entity_poly.entity_id
_entity_poly.type
_entity_poly.pdbx_seq_one_letter_code
_entity_poly.pdbx_strand_id
1 'polypeptide(L)'
;MDLNDFRSFISDSGIDVWTCIEMAISVASADHQIELRNRRDGIVEKLFAPPCQNCVEKKDENERYLIEMLQRLLEMNTSFITLKNTEIGRHVAKLRKHSSSEVRRLVKIVIRKWKETVDEWVKQNTPIEEEEVATEFNGDVRDHPNPPKRKARDNGVLLNHEDYQESQYAKKQVKDISKLKNSVVSNNGGIGRGSVLINNW
;
A
#
# COMPACT_ATOMS: atom_id res chain seq x y z
N MET A 1 21.18 22.47 24.23
CA MET A 1 19.88 22.34 24.91
C MET A 1 19.04 21.41 24.05
N ASP A 2 18.55 20.31 24.62
CA ASP A 2 17.64 19.41 23.91
C ASP A 2 16.15 19.82 24.08
N LEU A 3 15.23 19.06 23.48
CA LEU A 3 13.80 19.37 23.53
C LEU A 3 13.21 19.27 24.94
N ASN A 4 13.71 18.36 25.77
CA ASN A 4 13.21 18.18 27.13
C ASN A 4 13.76 19.28 28.04
N ASP A 5 15.03 19.64 27.89
CA ASP A 5 15.64 20.79 28.58
C ASP A 5 14.89 22.08 28.28
N PHE A 6 14.55 22.32 27.00
CA PHE A 6 13.83 23.51 26.59
C PHE A 6 12.40 23.54 27.14
N ARG A 7 11.71 22.38 27.16
CA ARG A 7 10.37 22.25 27.76
C ARG A 7 10.38 22.55 29.25
N SER A 8 11.38 22.04 29.99
CA SER A 8 11.55 22.34 31.40
C SER A 8 11.82 23.83 31.60
N PHE A 9 12.75 24.42 30.85
CA PHE A 9 13.04 25.86 30.92
C PHE A 9 11.81 26.75 30.70
N ILE A 10 10.98 26.45 29.70
CA ILE A 10 9.73 27.17 29.43
C ILE A 10 8.74 26.98 30.59
N SER A 11 8.59 25.74 31.07
CA SER A 11 7.67 25.42 32.18
C SER A 11 8.08 26.11 33.48
N ASP A 12 9.38 26.16 33.78
CA ASP A 12 9.95 26.76 34.99
C ASP A 12 9.87 28.29 34.97
N SER A 13 9.97 28.89 33.78
CA SER A 13 9.82 30.35 33.59
C SER A 13 8.37 30.81 33.56
N GLY A 14 7.40 29.89 33.48
CA GLY A 14 5.97 30.20 33.49
C GLY A 14 5.48 30.94 32.24
N ILE A 15 6.29 30.99 31.18
CA ILE A 15 5.92 31.57 29.88
C ILE A 15 5.46 30.46 28.94
N ASP A 16 4.55 30.77 28.02
CA ASP A 16 4.22 29.83 26.96
C ASP A 16 5.22 29.92 25.80
N VAL A 17 5.21 28.91 24.93
CA VAL A 17 6.13 28.82 23.80
C VAL A 17 6.02 30.00 22.83
N TRP A 18 4.83 30.58 22.63
CA TRP A 18 4.64 31.73 21.74
C TRP A 18 5.26 32.98 22.34
N THR A 19 5.02 33.23 23.64
CA THR A 19 5.68 34.31 24.38
C THR A 19 7.20 34.16 24.33
N CYS A 20 7.71 32.94 24.47
CA CYS A 20 9.15 32.66 24.32
C CYS A 20 9.67 32.99 22.91
N ILE A 21 8.91 32.69 21.85
CA ILE A 21 9.28 33.02 20.47
C ILE A 21 9.32 34.54 20.28
N GLU A 22 8.29 35.27 20.70
CA GLU A 22 8.25 36.73 20.59
C GLU A 22 9.40 37.40 21.34
N MET A 23 9.69 36.92 22.56
CA MET A 23 10.82 37.41 23.35
C MET A 23 12.16 37.09 22.66
N ALA A 24 12.32 35.88 22.12
CA ALA A 24 13.53 35.50 21.38
C ALA A 24 13.73 36.35 20.11
N ILE A 25 12.65 36.67 19.38
CA ILE A 25 12.71 37.58 18.23
C ILE A 25 13.09 38.99 18.67
N SER A 26 12.52 39.47 19.78
CA SER A 26 12.83 40.80 20.33
C SER A 26 14.31 40.91 20.73
N VAL A 27 14.83 39.94 21.50
CA VAL A 27 16.24 39.86 21.89
C VAL A 27 17.14 39.75 20.65
N ALA A 28 16.82 38.87 19.70
CA ALA A 28 17.58 38.74 18.47
C ALA A 28 17.56 40.02 17.62
N SER A 29 16.47 40.79 17.66
CA SER A 29 16.36 42.07 16.94
C SER A 29 17.19 43.17 17.58
N ALA A 30 17.27 43.20 18.92
CA ALA A 30 18.05 44.18 19.67
C ALA A 30 19.56 43.88 19.58
N ASP A 31 19.95 42.62 19.74
CA ASP A 31 21.35 42.25 19.97
C ASP A 31 22.02 41.62 18.74
N HIS A 32 21.23 41.05 17.83
CA HIS A 32 21.72 40.22 16.71
C HIS A 32 21.06 40.57 15.36
N GLN A 33 20.70 41.84 15.14
CA GLN A 33 19.89 42.29 14.00
C GLN A 33 20.40 41.81 12.62
N ILE A 34 21.72 41.88 12.39
CA ILE A 34 22.33 41.46 11.11
C ILE A 34 22.18 39.96 10.90
N GLU A 35 22.41 39.16 11.94
CA GLU A 35 22.28 37.70 11.86
C GLU A 35 20.81 37.29 11.66
N LEU A 36 19.90 37.93 12.41
CA LEU A 36 18.47 37.71 12.26
C LEU A 36 18.01 38.02 10.83
N ARG A 37 18.48 39.13 10.25
CA ARG A 37 18.20 39.51 8.86
C ARG A 37 18.75 38.47 7.87
N ASN A 38 20.00 38.05 8.02
CA ASN A 38 20.61 37.06 7.12
C ASN A 38 19.86 35.72 7.17
N ARG A 39 19.47 35.27 8.37
CA ARG A 39 18.69 34.03 8.55
C ARG A 39 17.30 34.16 7.92
N ARG A 40 16.62 35.30 8.12
CA ARG A 40 15.32 35.59 7.49
C ARG A 40 15.44 35.58 5.97
N ASP A 41 16.41 36.29 5.43
CA ASP A 41 16.61 36.42 3.99
C ASP A 41 16.95 35.06 3.37
N GLY A 42 17.71 34.19 4.06
CA GLY A 42 17.95 32.81 3.62
C GLY A 42 16.71 31.90 3.68
N ILE A 43 15.76 32.14 4.57
CA ILE A 43 14.46 31.45 4.56
C ILE A 43 13.61 31.94 3.39
N VAL A 44 13.55 33.25 3.17
CA VAL A 44 12.86 33.85 2.02
C VAL A 44 13.44 33.32 0.71
N GLU A 45 14.77 33.26 0.60
CA GLU A 45 15.44 32.66 -0.55
C GLU A 45 15.02 31.20 -0.74
N LYS A 46 14.97 30.38 0.31
CA LYS A 46 14.50 28.98 0.17
C LYS A 46 13.03 28.86 -0.22
N LEU A 47 12.17 29.76 0.25
CA LEU A 47 10.74 29.76 -0.05
C LEU A 47 10.44 30.24 -1.48
N PHE A 48 11.23 31.20 -1.97
CA PHE A 48 10.99 31.89 -3.23
C PHE A 48 12.06 31.67 -4.29
N ALA A 49 13.07 30.84 -4.02
CA ALA A 49 14.04 30.41 -5.02
C ALA A 49 13.28 29.69 -6.15
N PRO A 50 13.56 30.05 -7.41
CA PRO A 50 12.98 29.34 -8.54
C PRO A 50 13.39 27.86 -8.47
N PRO A 51 12.49 26.92 -8.82
CA PRO A 51 12.84 25.51 -8.93
C PRO A 51 14.04 25.36 -9.85
N CYS A 52 15.17 24.93 -9.28
CA CYS A 52 16.47 24.92 -9.93
C CYS A 52 16.44 24.28 -11.34
N GLN A 53 16.97 24.96 -12.35
CA GLN A 53 17.14 24.52 -13.74
C GLN A 53 18.21 23.40 -13.92
N ASN A 54 18.69 22.77 -12.83
CA ASN A 54 19.62 21.62 -12.84
C ASN A 54 18.90 20.30 -12.49
N CYS A 55 17.66 20.13 -12.92
CA CYS A 55 16.89 18.89 -12.74
C CYS A 55 17.38 17.70 -13.58
N VAL A 56 18.45 17.81 -14.36
CA VAL A 56 18.94 16.70 -15.19
C VAL A 56 19.74 15.71 -14.34
N GLU A 57 20.71 16.18 -13.54
CA GLU A 57 21.51 15.31 -12.66
C GLU A 57 20.68 14.69 -11.53
N LYS A 58 19.69 15.43 -10.98
CA LYS A 58 18.77 14.90 -9.96
C LYS A 58 17.81 13.84 -10.51
N LYS A 59 17.47 13.86 -11.81
CA LYS A 59 16.58 12.84 -12.40
C LYS A 59 17.30 11.50 -12.49
N ASP A 60 18.56 11.51 -12.89
CA ASP A 60 19.35 10.29 -13.04
C ASP A 60 19.68 9.67 -11.67
N GLU A 61 19.97 10.49 -10.65
CA GLU A 61 20.20 10.01 -9.29
C GLU A 61 18.92 9.44 -8.65
N ASN A 62 17.78 10.12 -8.83
CA ASN A 62 16.49 9.61 -8.37
C ASN A 62 16.11 8.31 -9.08
N GLU A 63 16.39 8.18 -10.37
CA GLU A 63 16.17 6.95 -11.12
C GLU A 63 17.02 5.79 -10.57
N ARG A 64 18.32 6.03 -10.34
CA ARG A 64 19.22 5.03 -9.75
C ARG A 64 18.74 4.58 -8.37
N TYR A 65 18.35 5.52 -7.52
CA TYR A 65 17.80 5.21 -6.21
C TYR A 65 16.50 4.38 -6.30
N LEU A 66 15.58 4.73 -7.22
CA LEU A 66 14.36 3.95 -7.44
C LEU A 66 14.64 2.53 -7.92
N ILE A 67 15.63 2.36 -8.82
CA ILE A 67 16.08 1.05 -9.30
C ILE A 67 16.59 0.21 -8.13
N GLU A 68 17.47 0.77 -7.29
CA GLU A 68 18.02 0.08 -6.13
C GLU A 68 16.93 -0.31 -5.12
N MET A 69 15.99 0.59 -4.83
CA MET A 69 14.87 0.29 -3.92
C MET A 69 13.96 -0.80 -4.47
N LEU A 70 13.67 -0.80 -5.77
CA LEU A 70 12.85 -1.85 -6.40
C LEU A 70 13.57 -3.21 -6.42
N GLN A 71 14.89 -3.22 -6.56
CA GLN A 71 15.70 -4.44 -6.44
C GLN A 71 15.68 -4.98 -5.02
N ARG A 72 15.88 -4.13 -4.00
CA ARG A 72 15.76 -4.54 -2.59
C ARG A 72 14.38 -5.10 -2.25
N LEU A 73 13.31 -4.48 -2.78
CA LEU A 73 11.95 -5.00 -2.64
C LEU A 73 11.74 -6.37 -3.30
N LEU A 74 12.47 -6.63 -4.39
CA LEU A 74 12.42 -7.93 -5.06
C LEU A 74 13.19 -9.00 -4.27
N GLU A 75 14.32 -8.64 -3.68
CA GLU A 75 15.15 -9.52 -2.85
C GLU A 75 14.46 -9.87 -1.52
N MET A 76 13.68 -8.93 -0.97
CA MET A 76 12.93 -9.17 0.26
C MET A 76 11.79 -10.17 0.03
N ASN A 77 11.73 -11.21 0.86
CA ASN A 77 10.59 -12.13 0.92
C ASN A 77 9.39 -11.41 1.54
N THR A 78 8.44 -11.03 0.68
CA THR A 78 7.24 -10.27 1.06
C THR A 78 6.07 -11.23 1.23
N SER A 79 5.38 -11.18 2.37
CA SER A 79 4.15 -11.95 2.62
C SER A 79 2.89 -11.15 2.30
N PHE A 80 1.76 -11.82 2.12
CA PHE A 80 0.46 -11.15 1.91
C PHE A 80 0.12 -10.14 3.02
N ILE A 81 0.37 -10.51 4.28
CA ILE A 81 0.12 -9.64 5.45
C ILE A 81 0.96 -8.35 5.34
N THR A 82 2.25 -8.46 4.98
CA THR A 82 3.11 -7.29 4.78
C THR A 82 2.61 -6.40 3.64
N LEU A 83 2.15 -6.99 2.53
CA LEU A 83 1.58 -6.23 1.41
C LEU A 83 0.30 -5.47 1.80
N LYS A 84 -0.57 -6.10 2.60
CA LYS A 84 -1.81 -5.50 3.12
C LYS A 84 -1.50 -4.33 4.06
N ASN A 85 -0.61 -4.54 5.04
CA ASN A 85 -0.35 -3.56 6.10
C ASN A 85 0.46 -2.34 5.63
N THR A 86 1.37 -2.54 4.67
CA THR A 86 2.24 -1.45 4.18
C THR A 86 1.66 -0.70 3.00
N GLU A 87 0.62 -1.24 2.36
CA GLU A 87 -0.02 -0.68 1.16
C GLU A 87 0.98 -0.37 0.02
N ILE A 88 2.15 -1.01 0.06
CA ILE A 88 3.28 -0.76 -0.83
C ILE A 88 2.93 -1.11 -2.28
N GLY A 89 2.01 -2.07 -2.47
CA GLY A 89 1.42 -2.43 -3.76
C GLY A 89 0.90 -1.23 -4.54
N ARG A 90 0.22 -0.28 -3.86
CA ARG A 90 -0.35 0.91 -4.52
C ARG A 90 0.72 1.92 -4.92
N HIS A 91 1.75 2.08 -4.08
CA HIS A 91 2.87 2.98 -4.35
C HIS A 91 3.72 2.49 -5.52
N VAL A 92 4.10 1.21 -5.52
CA VAL A 92 4.84 0.60 -6.63
C VAL A 92 4.01 0.57 -7.92
N ALA A 93 2.69 0.42 -7.83
CA ALA A 93 1.82 0.48 -9.01
C ALA A 93 1.81 1.86 -9.69
N LYS A 94 1.96 2.97 -8.95
CA LYS A 94 2.06 4.32 -9.54
C LYS A 94 3.31 4.47 -10.42
N LEU A 95 4.38 3.74 -10.11
CA LEU A 95 5.65 3.76 -10.88
C LEU A 95 5.56 3.05 -12.23
N ARG A 96 4.43 2.40 -12.58
CA ARG A 96 4.25 1.78 -13.91
C ARG A 96 4.29 2.77 -15.07
N LYS A 97 4.00 4.05 -14.80
CA LYS A 97 4.03 5.15 -15.79
C LYS A 97 5.34 5.95 -15.75
N HIS A 98 6.36 5.47 -15.04
CA HIS A 98 7.64 6.15 -14.93
C HIS A 98 8.33 6.29 -16.31
N SER A 99 9.05 7.40 -16.53
CA SER A 99 9.74 7.68 -17.80
C SER A 99 10.80 6.63 -18.11
N SER A 100 11.59 6.23 -17.10
CA SER A 100 12.58 5.16 -17.21
C SER A 100 11.94 3.81 -17.58
N SER A 101 12.47 3.20 -18.65
CA SER A 101 12.11 1.84 -19.06
C SER A 101 12.55 0.81 -18.02
N GLU A 102 13.67 1.03 -17.35
CA GLU A 102 14.24 0.11 -16.37
C GLU A 102 13.42 0.09 -15.08
N VAL A 103 13.03 1.27 -14.56
CA VAL A 103 12.09 1.38 -13.44
C VAL A 103 10.78 0.67 -13.77
N ARG A 104 10.21 0.91 -14.96
CA ARG A 104 8.98 0.23 -15.39
C ARG A 104 9.13 -1.28 -15.48
N ARG A 105 10.29 -1.78 -15.93
CA ARG A 105 10.60 -3.22 -16.02
C ARG A 105 10.64 -3.85 -14.63
N LEU A 106 11.38 -3.24 -13.69
CA LEU A 106 11.49 -3.72 -12.32
C LEU A 106 10.13 -3.71 -11.59
N VAL A 107 9.35 -2.64 -11.74
CA VAL A 107 7.99 -2.55 -11.19
C VAL A 107 7.12 -3.72 -11.66
N LYS A 108 7.17 -4.09 -12.95
CA LYS A 108 6.40 -5.23 -13.48
C LYS A 108 6.81 -6.55 -12.83
N ILE A 109 8.11 -6.75 -12.61
CA ILE A 109 8.64 -7.97 -11.98
C ILE A 109 8.17 -8.06 -10.53
N VAL A 110 8.33 -6.97 -9.76
CA VAL A 110 7.89 -6.89 -8.35
C VAL A 110 6.39 -7.17 -8.24
N ILE A 111 5.58 -6.54 -9.08
CA ILE A 111 4.12 -6.73 -9.07
C ILE A 111 3.73 -8.16 -9.44
N ARG A 112 4.44 -8.82 -10.36
CA ARG A 112 4.17 -10.22 -10.70
C ARG A 112 4.45 -11.14 -9.51
N LYS A 113 5.60 -10.99 -8.85
CA LYS A 113 5.96 -11.76 -7.65
C LYS A 113 4.92 -11.58 -6.54
N TRP A 114 4.50 -10.34 -6.28
CA TRP A 114 3.49 -10.06 -5.26
C TRP A 114 2.11 -10.65 -5.59
N LYS A 115 1.72 -10.71 -6.87
CA LYS A 115 0.49 -11.38 -7.27
C LYS A 115 0.55 -12.87 -6.99
N GLU A 116 1.67 -13.52 -7.32
CA GLU A 116 1.88 -14.95 -7.02
C GLU A 116 1.74 -15.21 -5.52
N THR A 117 2.37 -14.38 -4.66
CA THR A 117 2.21 -14.47 -3.20
C THR A 117 0.76 -14.29 -2.74
N VAL A 118 0.02 -13.35 -3.33
CA VAL A 118 -1.39 -13.13 -3.00
C VAL A 118 -2.24 -14.32 -3.46
N ASP A 119 -2.02 -14.81 -4.69
CA ASP A 119 -2.75 -15.93 -5.27
C ASP A 119 -2.52 -17.22 -4.47
N GLU A 120 -1.30 -17.48 -4.02
CA GLU A 120 -0.95 -18.58 -3.12
C GLU A 120 -1.65 -18.46 -1.76
N TRP A 121 -1.65 -17.27 -1.16
CA TRP A 121 -2.37 -17.02 0.08
C TRP A 121 -3.88 -17.23 -0.10
N VAL A 122 -4.47 -16.75 -1.20
CA VAL A 122 -5.89 -16.98 -1.51
C VAL A 122 -6.18 -18.47 -1.61
N LYS A 123 -5.35 -19.24 -2.34
CA LYS A 123 -5.52 -20.69 -2.48
C LYS A 123 -5.45 -21.44 -1.14
N GLN A 124 -4.61 -20.99 -0.22
CA GLN A 124 -4.52 -21.58 1.13
C GLN A 124 -5.69 -21.20 2.06
N ASN A 125 -6.38 -20.10 1.76
CA ASN A 125 -7.48 -19.57 2.58
C ASN A 125 -8.86 -19.73 1.91
N THR A 126 -8.94 -20.33 0.72
CA THR A 126 -10.19 -20.82 0.15
C THR A 126 -10.52 -22.18 0.76
N PRO A 127 -11.67 -22.34 1.45
CA PRO A 127 -12.14 -23.65 1.84
C PRO A 127 -12.24 -24.54 0.61
N ILE A 128 -11.66 -25.73 0.70
CA ILE A 128 -11.87 -26.77 -0.29
C ILE A 128 -13.36 -27.12 -0.18
N GLU A 129 -14.19 -26.61 -1.09
CA GLU A 129 -15.47 -27.25 -1.36
C GLU A 129 -15.09 -28.63 -1.91
N GLU A 130 -15.22 -29.64 -1.06
CA GLU A 130 -15.04 -31.04 -1.41
C GLU A 130 -15.80 -31.29 -2.72
N GLU A 131 -15.08 -31.67 -3.77
CA GLU A 131 -15.70 -32.25 -4.96
C GLU A 131 -16.53 -33.43 -4.47
N GLU A 132 -17.86 -33.24 -4.38
CA GLU A 132 -18.82 -34.32 -4.34
C GLU A 132 -18.59 -35.13 -5.62
N VAL A 133 -17.74 -36.15 -5.51
CA VAL A 133 -17.70 -37.25 -6.46
C VAL A 133 -19.06 -37.91 -6.35
N ALA A 134 -19.93 -37.57 -7.31
CA ALA A 134 -21.20 -38.21 -7.55
C ALA A 134 -20.95 -39.72 -7.67
N THR A 135 -21.22 -40.43 -6.58
CA THR A 135 -21.28 -41.89 -6.57
C THR A 135 -22.65 -42.28 -7.08
N GLU A 136 -22.66 -43.02 -8.18
CA GLU A 136 -23.85 -43.63 -8.76
C GLU A 136 -24.62 -44.44 -7.70
N PHE A 137 -25.85 -44.03 -7.40
CA PHE A 137 -26.79 -44.81 -6.62
C PHE A 137 -27.70 -45.59 -7.58
N ASN A 138 -27.33 -46.84 -7.87
CA ASN A 138 -28.30 -47.88 -8.23
C ASN A 138 -28.59 -48.67 -6.95
N GLY A 139 -29.79 -48.49 -6.39
CA GLY A 139 -30.23 -49.22 -5.21
C GLY A 139 -30.61 -50.66 -5.52
N ASP A 140 -30.29 -51.58 -4.61
CA ASP A 140 -31.27 -52.54 -4.07
C ASP A 140 -30.81 -53.04 -2.68
N VAL A 141 -31.80 -53.47 -1.90
CA VAL A 141 -31.94 -53.51 -0.44
C VAL A 141 -31.33 -54.75 0.24
N ARG A 142 -31.08 -54.64 1.57
CA ARG A 142 -31.17 -55.67 2.67
C ARG A 142 -29.80 -56.07 3.29
N ASP A 143 -29.54 -56.12 4.60
CA ASP A 143 -30.36 -56.25 5.82
C ASP A 143 -29.67 -55.66 7.07
N HIS A 144 -30.49 -55.32 8.07
CA HIS A 144 -30.22 -54.73 9.40
C HIS A 144 -29.35 -55.58 10.37
N PRO A 145 -28.72 -54.97 11.41
CA PRO A 145 -29.39 -54.79 12.72
C PRO A 145 -29.22 -53.40 13.37
N ASN A 146 -30.21 -53.05 14.21
CA ASN A 146 -30.50 -51.75 14.83
C ASN A 146 -29.77 -51.56 16.21
N PRO A 147 -30.10 -50.54 17.05
CA PRO A 147 -29.27 -49.41 17.57
C PRO A 147 -28.89 -49.63 19.08
N PRO A 148 -28.61 -48.66 20.01
CA PRO A 148 -28.53 -47.19 19.95
C PRO A 148 -27.44 -46.47 20.81
N LYS A 149 -27.39 -45.12 20.66
CA LYS A 149 -26.88 -44.04 21.54
C LYS A 149 -25.35 -43.88 21.71
N ARG A 150 -24.81 -42.69 21.36
CA ARG A 150 -24.28 -41.68 22.33
C ARG A 150 -23.67 -40.41 21.70
N LYS A 151 -24.16 -39.28 22.22
CA LYS A 151 -23.51 -38.00 22.60
C LYS A 151 -23.21 -36.93 21.54
N ALA A 152 -23.57 -35.71 21.99
CA ALA A 152 -23.49 -34.41 21.35
C ALA A 152 -22.06 -33.96 21.01
N ARG A 153 -21.95 -33.06 20.04
CA ARG A 153 -21.03 -31.92 20.16
C ARG A 153 -21.51 -30.74 19.32
N ASP A 154 -21.73 -29.64 20.04
CA ASP A 154 -21.64 -28.27 19.53
C ASP A 154 -20.57 -28.11 18.46
N ASN A 155 -20.86 -27.31 17.44
CA ASN A 155 -19.97 -26.30 16.86
C ASN A 155 -20.72 -25.58 15.72
N GLY A 156 -21.67 -24.71 16.09
CA GLY A 156 -22.08 -23.64 15.20
C GLY A 156 -20.94 -22.63 15.10
N VAL A 157 -20.22 -22.60 13.97
CA VAL A 157 -19.26 -21.53 13.69
C VAL A 157 -20.07 -20.30 13.28
N LEU A 158 -20.39 -19.47 14.28
CA LEU A 158 -20.80 -18.08 14.09
C LEU A 158 -19.63 -17.37 13.41
N LEU A 159 -19.73 -17.13 12.10
CA LEU A 159 -18.78 -16.31 11.35
C LEU A 159 -18.69 -14.95 12.02
N ASN A 160 -17.50 -14.54 12.46
CA ASN A 160 -17.30 -13.25 13.08
C ASN A 160 -17.65 -12.16 12.06
N HIS A 161 -18.25 -11.07 12.54
CA HIS A 161 -18.63 -9.93 11.69
C HIS A 161 -17.42 -9.38 10.91
N GLU A 162 -16.21 -9.46 11.46
CA GLU A 162 -14.96 -9.07 10.79
C GLU A 162 -14.59 -9.99 9.63
N ASP A 163 -14.76 -11.30 9.78
CA ASP A 163 -14.51 -12.29 8.72
C ASP A 163 -15.50 -12.12 7.55
N TYR A 164 -16.75 -11.74 7.86
CA TYR A 164 -17.74 -11.40 6.83
C TYR A 164 -17.35 -10.11 6.08
N GLN A 165 -16.90 -9.07 6.80
CA GLN A 165 -16.43 -7.83 6.16
C GLN A 165 -15.17 -8.07 5.31
N GLU A 166 -14.25 -8.92 5.77
CA GLU A 166 -13.05 -9.29 5.04
C GLU A 166 -13.36 -10.11 3.79
N SER A 167 -14.33 -11.02 3.87
CA SER A 167 -14.88 -11.76 2.71
C SER A 167 -15.52 -10.81 1.69
N GLN A 168 -16.31 -9.83 2.13
CA GLN A 168 -16.94 -8.85 1.23
C GLN A 168 -15.91 -7.91 0.59
N TYR A 169 -14.89 -7.49 1.35
CA TYR A 169 -13.80 -6.66 0.83
C TYR A 169 -12.96 -7.42 -0.21
N ALA A 170 -12.62 -8.68 0.07
CA ALA A 170 -11.91 -9.54 -0.87
C ALA A 170 -12.73 -9.77 -2.16
N LYS A 171 -14.03 -10.06 -2.03
CA LYS A 171 -14.94 -10.19 -3.18
C LYS A 171 -15.04 -8.91 -4.00
N LYS A 172 -15.06 -7.74 -3.34
CA LYS A 172 -15.05 -6.42 -3.99
C LYS A 172 -13.75 -6.19 -4.77
N GLN A 173 -12.60 -6.49 -4.17
CA GLN A 173 -11.29 -6.37 -4.84
C GLN A 173 -11.16 -7.31 -6.04
N VAL A 174 -11.62 -8.56 -5.94
CA VAL A 174 -11.62 -9.51 -7.05
C VAL A 174 -12.53 -9.03 -8.19
N LYS A 175 -13.70 -8.47 -7.87
CA LYS A 175 -14.62 -7.88 -8.86
C LYS A 175 -14.04 -6.67 -9.57
N ASP A 176 -13.29 -5.83 -8.87
CA ASP A 176 -12.64 -4.67 -9.47
C ASP A 176 -11.41 -5.09 -10.32
N ILE A 177 -10.71 -6.15 -9.91
CA ILE A 177 -9.65 -6.77 -10.71
C ILE A 177 -10.22 -7.49 -11.96
N SER A 178 -11.39 -8.11 -11.90
CA SER A 178 -12.02 -8.76 -13.06
C SER A 178 -12.56 -7.76 -14.07
N LYS A 179 -13.09 -6.60 -13.62
CA LYS A 179 -13.42 -5.48 -14.51
C LYS A 179 -12.19 -4.94 -15.26
N LEU A 180 -11.03 -4.89 -14.59
CA LEU A 180 -9.74 -4.56 -15.22
C LEU A 180 -9.30 -5.61 -16.25
N LYS A 181 -9.61 -6.90 -16.04
CA LYS A 181 -9.39 -7.97 -17.05
C LYS A 181 -10.28 -7.79 -18.28
N ASN A 182 -11.55 -7.41 -18.11
CA ASN A 182 -12.50 -7.24 -19.23
C ASN A 182 -12.24 -5.96 -20.06
N SER A 183 -11.75 -4.89 -19.43
CA SER A 183 -11.31 -3.68 -20.16
C SER A 183 -10.06 -3.93 -21.01
N VAL A 184 -9.23 -4.93 -20.67
CA VAL A 184 -8.06 -5.35 -21.46
C VAL A 184 -8.45 -6.20 -22.67
N VAL A 185 -9.67 -6.76 -22.69
CA VAL A 185 -10.14 -7.65 -23.77
C VAL A 185 -10.87 -6.90 -24.90
N SER A 186 -11.49 -5.74 -24.67
CA SER A 186 -12.27 -5.03 -25.72
C SER A 186 -11.47 -4.07 -26.62
N ASN A 187 -10.18 -3.80 -26.37
CA ASN A 187 -9.36 -2.94 -27.24
C ASN A 187 -8.43 -3.71 -28.20
N ASN A 188 -8.77 -4.97 -28.53
CA ASN A 188 -8.11 -5.73 -29.58
C ASN A 188 -9.14 -6.29 -30.58
N GLY A 189 -9.66 -5.47 -31.48
CA GLY A 189 -10.68 -5.97 -32.41
C GLY A 189 -11.25 -5.03 -33.48
N GLY A 190 -10.39 -4.43 -34.31
CA GLY A 190 -10.75 -3.92 -35.66
C GLY A 190 -11.43 -2.55 -35.66
N ILE A 191 -11.03 -1.58 -36.48
CA ILE A 191 -10.74 -1.69 -37.91
C ILE A 191 -9.45 -0.93 -38.18
N GLY A 192 -8.45 -1.61 -38.74
CA GLY A 192 -7.02 -1.28 -38.54
C GLY A 192 -6.55 -1.60 -37.11
N ARG A 193 -7.17 -2.63 -36.52
CA ARG A 193 -7.20 -3.04 -35.11
C ARG A 193 -7.22 -1.88 -34.08
N GLY A 194 -8.39 -1.24 -34.08
CA GLY A 194 -9.10 -0.52 -33.02
C GLY A 194 -8.39 -0.24 -31.69
N SER A 195 -8.41 1.03 -31.30
CA SER A 195 -8.44 1.43 -29.90
C SER A 195 -9.29 2.68 -29.76
N VAL A 196 -10.52 2.44 -29.31
CA VAL A 196 -11.39 3.45 -28.76
C VAL A 196 -10.87 3.79 -27.37
N LEU A 197 -10.64 5.10 -27.21
CA LEU A 197 -10.70 5.91 -26.00
C LEU A 197 -10.92 5.14 -24.69
N ILE A 198 -9.86 5.06 -23.91
CA ILE A 198 -9.90 4.74 -22.49
C ILE A 198 -10.36 6.01 -21.77
N ASN A 199 -11.61 6.02 -21.30
CA ASN A 199 -12.02 6.95 -20.26
C ASN A 199 -12.30 6.17 -18.98
N ASN A 200 -11.65 6.68 -17.93
CA ASN A 200 -12.14 6.83 -16.56
C ASN A 200 -11.79 5.78 -15.48
N TRP A 201 -11.07 6.34 -14.50
CA TRP A 201 -10.78 5.96 -13.11
C TRP A 201 -9.60 5.00 -12.87
#